data_AF-A0A7U5MNQ1-F1
#
_entry.id   AF-A0A7U5MNQ1-F1
#
_cell.length_a   1.000
_cell.length_b   1.000
_cell.length_c   1.000
_cell.angle_alpha   90.00
_cell.angle_beta   90.00
_cell.angle_gamma   90.00
#
_symmetry.space_group_name_H-M   'P 1'
#
loop_
_entity.id
_entity.type
_entity.pdbx_description
1 polymer ?
#
loop_
_entity_poly.entity_id
_entity_poly.type
_entity_poly.pdbx_seq_one_letter_code
_entity_poly.pdbx_strand_id
1 'polypeptide(L)'
;MPLLTEAAVTGTAVDLRTANTAAEAWCTEVNAAVHSEICAVPDERLITERDLLQPLPSLRLQIGAPSVLRKVDRLSCIRYGSARYSVPTRLIGTTVAVVVDHGAICLLEPSTGVIVAEHELVAPGGVSILDEHYDGPRPAPNRGPRPKTTVEKLFCDLGADAQAFLVGAAAIGNTRLASELEILLALGMR
;
A
#
# COMPACT_ATOMS: atom_id res chain seq x y z
N MET A 1 -4.98 -33.38 8.05
CA MET A 1 -5.97 -33.94 7.08
C MET A 1 -6.05 -32.96 5.91
N PRO A 2 -6.72 -33.24 4.77
CA PRO A 2 -6.95 -32.20 3.76
C PRO A 2 -7.61 -30.98 4.41
N LEU A 3 -7.11 -29.77 4.11
CA LEU A 3 -7.50 -28.51 4.78
C LEU A 3 -9.02 -28.37 4.94
N LEU A 4 -9.77 -28.60 3.85
CA LEU A 4 -11.23 -28.46 3.85
C LEU A 4 -11.94 -29.53 4.70
N THR A 5 -11.39 -30.73 4.77
CA THR A 5 -11.93 -31.81 5.61
C THR A 5 -11.70 -31.51 7.09
N GLU A 6 -10.51 -31.02 7.43
CA GLU A 6 -10.18 -30.63 8.80
C GLU A 6 -11.02 -29.45 9.29
N ALA A 7 -11.21 -28.45 8.43
CA ALA A 7 -12.09 -27.31 8.68
C ALA A 7 -13.54 -27.75 8.94
N ALA A 8 -14.07 -28.67 8.13
CA ALA A 8 -15.42 -29.21 8.31
C ALA A 8 -15.57 -29.97 9.63
N VAL A 9 -14.55 -30.73 10.05
CA VAL A 9 -14.57 -31.48 11.32
C VAL A 9 -14.46 -30.56 12.53
N THR A 10 -13.63 -29.51 12.45
CA THR A 10 -13.38 -28.59 13.57
C THR A 10 -14.37 -27.43 13.65
N GLY A 11 -15.18 -27.20 12.61
CA GLY A 11 -16.07 -26.05 12.49
C GLY A 11 -15.34 -24.73 12.22
N THR A 12 -14.06 -24.79 11.84
CA THR A 12 -13.25 -23.60 11.56
C THR A 12 -13.54 -23.08 10.15
N ALA A 13 -13.85 -21.79 10.01
CA ALA A 13 -13.98 -21.17 8.71
C ALA A 13 -12.61 -21.04 8.03
N VAL A 14 -12.53 -21.41 6.75
CA VAL A 14 -11.33 -21.25 5.92
C VAL A 14 -11.57 -20.10 4.96
N ASP A 15 -10.70 -19.09 4.99
CA ASP A 15 -10.75 -18.02 4.02
C ASP A 15 -10.17 -18.47 2.66
N LEU A 16 -10.53 -17.72 1.61
CA LEU A 16 -10.12 -18.04 0.24
C LEU A 16 -8.60 -18.01 0.05
N ARG A 17 -7.88 -17.14 0.78
CA ARG A 17 -6.43 -17.03 0.68
C ARG A 17 -5.74 -18.28 1.20
N THR A 18 -6.16 -18.76 2.36
CA THR A 18 -5.69 -20.00 2.97
C THR A 18 -5.99 -21.19 2.07
N ALA A 19 -7.19 -21.24 1.48
CA ALA A 19 -7.55 -22.27 0.51
C ALA A 19 -6.66 -22.24 -0.74
N ASN A 20 -6.39 -21.05 -1.31
CA ASN A 20 -5.53 -20.89 -2.48
C ASN A 20 -4.07 -21.29 -2.18
N THR A 21 -3.52 -20.90 -1.02
CA THR A 21 -2.17 -21.32 -0.62
C THR A 21 -2.06 -22.83 -0.45
N ALA A 22 -3.08 -23.47 0.15
CA ALA A 22 -3.13 -24.92 0.25
C ALA A 22 -3.26 -25.58 -1.14
N ALA A 23 -4.02 -24.98 -2.05
CA ALA A 23 -4.16 -25.45 -3.42
C ALA A 23 -2.84 -25.34 -4.20
N GLU A 24 -2.07 -24.27 -4.06
CA GLU A 24 -0.74 -24.12 -4.67
C GLU A 24 0.24 -25.19 -4.19
N ALA A 25 0.26 -25.45 -2.87
CA ALA A 25 1.08 -26.52 -2.30
C ALA A 25 0.68 -27.89 -2.85
N TRP A 26 -0.63 -28.15 -2.93
CA TRP A 26 -1.15 -29.39 -3.51
C TRP A 26 -0.83 -29.52 -5.01
N CYS A 27 -0.98 -28.45 -5.80
CA CYS A 27 -0.59 -28.41 -7.21
C CYS A 27 0.89 -28.76 -7.38
N THR A 28 1.76 -28.21 -6.53
CA THR A 28 3.20 -28.53 -6.55
C THR A 28 3.46 -30.01 -6.28
N GLU A 29 2.76 -30.59 -5.30
CA GLU A 29 2.86 -32.01 -4.98
C GLU A 29 2.43 -32.91 -6.15
N VAL A 30 1.23 -32.67 -6.70
CA VAL A 30 0.68 -33.54 -7.75
C VAL A 30 1.41 -33.40 -9.08
N ASN A 31 1.89 -32.20 -9.42
CA ASN A 31 2.62 -31.97 -10.66
C ASN A 31 4.06 -32.50 -10.62
N ALA A 32 4.61 -32.75 -9.43
CA ALA A 32 5.92 -33.39 -9.23
C ALA A 32 5.83 -34.93 -9.14
N ALA A 33 4.62 -35.50 -9.01
CA ALA A 33 4.42 -36.94 -8.92
C ALA A 33 4.25 -37.59 -10.31
N VAL A 34 4.58 -38.89 -10.41
CA VAL A 34 4.26 -39.66 -11.63
C VAL A 34 2.75 -39.80 -11.74
N HIS A 35 2.18 -39.20 -12.78
CA HIS A 35 0.75 -39.21 -13.02
C HIS A 35 0.34 -40.49 -13.74
N SER A 36 -0.72 -41.15 -13.26
CA SER A 36 -1.12 -42.50 -13.70
C SER A 36 -1.58 -42.57 -15.16
N GLU A 37 -2.23 -41.53 -15.68
CA GLU A 37 -2.75 -41.52 -17.05
C GLU A 37 -1.67 -41.23 -18.10
N ILE A 38 -0.76 -40.29 -17.83
CA ILE A 38 0.32 -39.92 -18.75
C ILE A 38 1.61 -40.71 -18.53
N CYS A 39 1.66 -41.51 -17.45
CA CYS A 39 2.82 -42.30 -17.00
C CYS A 39 4.14 -41.48 -16.94
N ALA A 40 4.04 -40.20 -16.61
CA ALA A 40 5.15 -39.26 -16.56
C ALA A 40 4.92 -38.23 -15.46
N VAL A 41 5.98 -37.52 -15.05
CA VAL A 41 5.87 -36.38 -14.15
C VAL A 41 5.42 -35.15 -14.97
N PRO A 42 4.26 -34.54 -14.66
CA PRO A 42 3.76 -33.37 -15.40
C PRO A 42 4.77 -32.24 -15.52
N ASP A 43 5.47 -31.89 -14.43
CA ASP A 43 6.45 -30.80 -14.44
C ASP A 43 7.62 -31.07 -15.39
N GLU A 44 8.14 -32.30 -15.40
CA GLU A 44 9.23 -32.70 -16.30
C GLU A 44 8.79 -32.68 -17.76
N ARG A 45 7.56 -33.15 -18.02
CA ARG A 45 7.00 -33.21 -19.35
C ARG A 45 6.70 -31.81 -19.91
N LEU A 46 6.20 -30.90 -19.07
CA LEU A 46 5.90 -29.52 -19.43
C LEU A 46 7.15 -28.75 -19.90
N ILE A 47 8.33 -29.05 -19.35
CA ILE A 47 9.60 -28.44 -19.81
C ILE A 47 9.82 -28.71 -21.30
N THR A 48 9.54 -29.93 -21.76
CA THR A 48 9.70 -30.30 -23.18
C THR A 48 8.56 -29.75 -24.03
N GLU A 49 7.33 -29.77 -23.52
CA GLU A 49 6.14 -29.29 -24.25
C GLU A 49 6.08 -27.76 -24.36
N ARG A 50 6.84 -27.03 -23.53
CA ARG A 50 6.88 -25.56 -23.54
C ARG A 50 7.25 -24.98 -24.90
N ASP A 51 8.11 -25.65 -25.65
CA ASP A 51 8.50 -25.23 -27.00
C ASP A 51 7.37 -25.34 -28.03
N LEU A 52 6.31 -26.11 -27.72
CA LEU A 52 5.12 -26.24 -28.54
C LEU A 52 4.08 -25.14 -28.26
N LEU A 53 4.23 -24.40 -27.16
CA LEU A 53 3.29 -23.36 -26.75
C LEU A 53 3.58 -22.05 -27.50
N GLN A 54 2.50 -21.38 -27.93
CA GLN A 54 2.58 -20.06 -28.54
C GLN A 54 2.35 -18.97 -27.48
N PRO A 55 2.96 -17.78 -27.62
CA PRO A 55 2.65 -16.67 -26.75
C PRO A 55 1.17 -16.30 -26.86
N LEU A 56 0.61 -15.80 -25.76
CA LEU A 56 -0.76 -15.30 -25.77
C LEU A 56 -0.88 -14.12 -26.76
N PRO A 57 -2.02 -14.00 -27.47
CA PRO A 57 -2.27 -12.86 -28.35
C PRO A 57 -2.11 -11.52 -27.62
N SER A 58 -1.65 -10.49 -28.35
CA SER A 58 -1.49 -9.14 -27.80
C SER A 58 -2.83 -8.52 -27.39
N LEU A 59 -3.89 -8.76 -28.18
CA LEU A 59 -5.26 -8.43 -27.79
C LEU A 59 -5.83 -9.57 -26.97
N ARG A 60 -5.78 -9.43 -25.64
CA ARG A 60 -6.36 -10.42 -24.74
C ARG A 60 -7.85 -10.18 -24.56
N LEU A 61 -8.63 -11.26 -24.64
CA LEU A 61 -10.00 -11.26 -24.16
C LEU A 61 -9.97 -10.97 -22.66
N GLN A 62 -10.70 -9.94 -22.26
CA GLN A 62 -10.97 -9.70 -20.85
C GLN A 62 -12.02 -10.71 -20.40
N ILE A 63 -11.58 -11.73 -19.65
CA ILE A 63 -12.45 -12.76 -19.08
C ILE A 63 -12.78 -12.34 -17.64
N GLY A 64 -14.07 -12.31 -17.29
CA GLY A 64 -14.55 -11.94 -15.96
C GLY A 64 -15.16 -10.54 -15.91
N ALA A 65 -15.41 -10.06 -14.68
CA ALA A 65 -15.99 -8.73 -14.48
C ALA A 65 -15.05 -7.64 -15.02
N PRO A 66 -15.57 -6.62 -15.72
CA PRO A 66 -14.75 -5.55 -16.25
C PRO A 66 -14.00 -4.85 -15.12
N SER A 67 -12.67 -4.81 -15.27
CA SER A 67 -11.78 -4.10 -14.37
C SER A 67 -12.11 -2.62 -14.36
N VAL A 68 -12.20 -2.02 -13.19
CA VAL A 68 -12.53 -0.60 -13.07
C VAL A 68 -11.26 0.23 -13.26
N LEU A 69 -11.23 1.11 -14.26
CA LEU A 69 -10.08 1.99 -14.46
C LEU A 69 -10.08 3.14 -13.45
N ARG A 70 -8.92 3.42 -12.84
CA ARG A 70 -8.72 4.51 -11.89
C ARG A 70 -7.42 5.25 -12.18
N LYS A 71 -7.52 6.59 -12.21
CA LYS A 71 -6.34 7.46 -12.31
C LYS A 71 -5.66 7.55 -10.94
N VAL A 72 -4.34 7.44 -10.96
CA VAL A 72 -3.50 7.63 -9.78
C VAL A 72 -3.38 9.12 -9.47
N ASP A 73 -3.70 9.48 -8.22
CA ASP A 73 -3.62 10.85 -7.74
C ASP A 73 -2.18 11.28 -7.39
N ARG A 74 -2.01 12.54 -6.99
CA ARG A 74 -0.71 13.10 -6.61
C ARG A 74 -0.12 12.52 -5.32
N LEU A 75 -0.92 11.81 -4.52
CA LEU A 75 -0.48 11.14 -3.30
C LEU A 75 -0.05 9.69 -3.58
N SER A 76 0.08 9.33 -4.87
CA SER A 76 0.35 7.96 -5.32
C SER A 76 -0.72 6.99 -4.86
N CYS A 77 -1.99 7.37 -4.98
CA CYS A 77 -3.11 6.55 -4.53
C CYS A 77 -4.24 6.48 -5.57
N ILE A 78 -5.06 5.44 -5.45
CA ILE A 78 -6.35 5.32 -6.15
C ILE A 78 -7.50 5.19 -5.15
N ARG A 79 -8.72 5.38 -5.65
CA ARG A 79 -9.95 5.15 -4.88
C ARG A 79 -10.78 4.02 -5.45
N TYR A 80 -11.22 3.13 -4.58
CA TYR A 80 -12.15 2.05 -4.88
C TYR A 80 -13.04 1.77 -3.67
N GLY A 81 -14.35 1.62 -3.86
CA GLY A 81 -15.29 1.37 -2.75
C GLY A 81 -15.25 2.42 -1.62
N SER A 82 -15.02 3.69 -1.94
CA SER A 82 -14.80 4.79 -0.98
C SER A 82 -13.55 4.66 -0.10
N ALA A 83 -12.74 3.61 -0.28
CA ALA A 83 -11.43 3.45 0.34
C ALA A 83 -10.32 3.99 -0.56
N ARG A 84 -9.14 4.19 0.04
CA ARG A 84 -7.92 4.63 -0.65
C ARG A 84 -6.84 3.55 -0.58
N TYR A 85 -6.18 3.30 -1.70
CA TYR A 85 -5.10 2.31 -1.84
C TYR A 85 -3.89 2.98 -2.47
N SER A 86 -2.71 2.81 -1.88
CA SER A 86 -1.46 3.31 -2.46
C SER A 86 -1.05 2.53 -3.70
N VAL A 87 -0.26 3.14 -4.56
CA VAL A 87 0.43 2.51 -5.70
C VAL A 87 1.85 3.08 -5.80
N PRO A 88 2.78 2.40 -6.49
CA PRO A 88 4.12 2.95 -6.71
C PRO A 88 4.13 4.36 -7.31
N THR A 89 4.97 5.26 -6.78
CA THR A 89 5.15 6.67 -7.18
C THR A 89 5.34 6.89 -8.67
N ARG A 90 6.03 5.96 -9.34
CA ARG A 90 6.23 5.98 -10.81
C ARG A 90 4.92 6.02 -11.62
N LEU A 91 3.80 5.65 -11.00
CA LEU A 91 2.47 5.59 -11.63
C LEU A 91 1.64 6.86 -11.39
N ILE A 92 2.14 7.88 -10.70
CA ILE A 92 1.39 9.12 -10.47
C ILE A 92 0.92 9.71 -11.82
N GLY A 93 -0.37 9.99 -11.93
CA GLY A 93 -0.98 10.56 -13.13
C GLY A 93 -1.32 9.55 -14.22
N THR A 94 -0.91 8.28 -14.09
CA THR A 94 -1.31 7.20 -15.00
C THR A 94 -2.67 6.61 -14.60
N THR A 95 -3.20 5.71 -15.43
CA THR A 95 -4.44 4.97 -15.15
C THR A 95 -4.08 3.51 -14.90
N VAL A 96 -4.57 2.96 -13.78
CA VAL A 96 -4.46 1.54 -13.44
C VAL A 96 -5.81 0.87 -13.56
N ALA A 97 -5.81 -0.42 -13.87
CA ALA A 97 -6.98 -1.27 -13.83
C ALA A 97 -7.12 -1.88 -12.43
N VAL A 98 -8.32 -1.78 -11.87
CA VAL A 98 -8.68 -2.33 -10.57
C VAL A 98 -9.41 -3.65 -10.78
N VAL A 99 -8.86 -4.72 -10.22
CA VAL A 99 -9.49 -6.05 -10.15
C VAL A 99 -9.65 -6.41 -8.69
N VAL A 100 -10.82 -6.94 -8.34
CA VAL A 100 -11.06 -7.52 -7.01
C VAL A 100 -10.92 -9.02 -7.15
N ASP A 101 -10.06 -9.59 -6.33
CA ASP A 101 -9.73 -11.00 -6.36
C ASP A 101 -9.62 -11.53 -4.92
N HIS A 102 -10.44 -12.53 -4.57
CA HIS A 102 -10.42 -13.21 -3.27
C HIS A 102 -10.36 -12.29 -2.01
N GLY A 103 -11.06 -11.14 -2.03
CA GLY A 103 -11.06 -10.18 -0.91
C GLY A 103 -9.88 -9.20 -0.90
N ALA A 104 -9.01 -9.28 -1.89
CA ALA A 104 -7.96 -8.31 -2.18
C ALA A 104 -8.33 -7.47 -3.41
N ILE A 105 -7.69 -6.31 -3.51
CA ILE A 105 -7.68 -5.46 -4.69
C ILE A 105 -6.30 -5.57 -5.33
N CYS A 106 -6.28 -5.99 -6.59
CA CYS A 106 -5.10 -6.07 -7.43
C CYS A 106 -5.14 -4.90 -8.42
N LEU A 107 -4.08 -4.09 -8.39
CA LEU A 107 -3.90 -2.94 -9.26
C LEU A 107 -2.95 -3.33 -10.37
N LEU A 108 -3.43 -3.17 -11.61
CA LEU A 108 -2.76 -3.64 -12.82
C LEU A 108 -2.43 -2.47 -13.74
N GLU A 109 -1.29 -2.54 -14.40
CA GLU A 109 -1.02 -1.65 -15.54
C GLU A 109 -1.84 -2.10 -16.76
N PRO A 110 -2.73 -1.26 -17.33
CA PRO A 110 -3.71 -1.71 -18.34
C PRO A 110 -3.10 -2.24 -19.63
N SER A 111 -1.92 -1.75 -20.02
CA SER A 111 -1.24 -2.14 -21.26
C SER A 111 -0.56 -3.50 -21.17
N THR A 112 -0.03 -3.84 -19.99
CA THR A 112 0.80 -5.04 -19.79
C THR A 112 0.08 -6.12 -18.99
N GLY A 113 -0.92 -5.75 -18.19
CA GLY A 113 -1.57 -6.63 -17.23
C GLY A 113 -0.68 -6.99 -16.04
N VAL A 114 0.44 -6.27 -15.84
CA VAL A 114 1.35 -6.50 -14.72
C VAL A 114 0.72 -5.98 -13.44
N ILE A 115 0.73 -6.79 -12.38
CA ILE A 115 0.32 -6.38 -11.04
C ILE A 115 1.37 -5.41 -10.49
N VAL A 116 0.93 -4.20 -10.16
CA VAL A 116 1.79 -3.13 -9.64
C VAL A 116 1.58 -2.87 -8.16
N ALA A 117 0.46 -3.32 -7.59
CA ALA A 117 0.17 -3.27 -6.16
C ALA A 117 -0.96 -4.25 -5.82
N GLU A 118 -0.89 -4.83 -4.63
CA GLU A 118 -1.93 -5.65 -4.04
C GLU A 118 -2.25 -5.15 -2.63
N HIS A 119 -3.54 -5.11 -2.30
CA HIS A 119 -3.99 -4.74 -0.97
C HIS A 119 -5.15 -5.63 -0.54
N GLU A 120 -5.28 -5.89 0.75
CA GLU A 120 -6.54 -6.37 1.31
C GLU A 120 -7.62 -5.29 1.16
N LEU A 121 -8.86 -5.69 0.85
CA LEU A 121 -9.98 -4.75 0.80
C LEU A 121 -10.24 -4.18 2.21
N VAL A 122 -10.32 -2.86 2.29
CA VAL A 122 -10.66 -2.16 3.52
C VAL A 122 -12.08 -1.59 3.45
N ALA A 123 -12.69 -1.40 4.61
CA ALA A 123 -14.03 -0.82 4.72
C ALA A 123 -14.12 0.58 4.07
N PRO A 124 -15.33 1.02 3.66
CA PRO A 124 -15.53 2.36 3.12
C PRO A 124 -14.96 3.47 4.02
N GLY A 125 -14.18 4.38 3.45
CA GLY A 125 -13.46 5.42 4.19
C GLY A 125 -12.10 4.99 4.75
N GLY A 126 -11.78 3.70 4.71
CA GLY A 126 -10.49 3.15 5.09
C GLY A 126 -9.36 3.53 4.13
N VAL A 127 -8.14 3.29 4.58
CA VAL A 127 -6.91 3.56 3.83
C VAL A 127 -5.96 2.38 3.99
N SER A 128 -5.46 1.85 2.87
CA SER A 128 -4.42 0.83 2.84
C SER A 128 -3.19 1.40 2.13
N ILE A 129 -2.14 1.68 2.89
CA ILE A 129 -0.91 2.31 2.39
C ILE A 129 0.25 1.35 2.65
N LEU A 130 1.00 1.04 1.59
CA LEU A 130 2.28 0.33 1.68
C LEU A 130 3.41 1.34 1.52
N ASP A 131 4.32 1.39 2.48
CA ASP A 131 5.44 2.34 2.45
C ASP A 131 6.41 2.04 1.28
N GLU A 132 6.51 0.77 0.86
CA GLU A 132 7.32 0.31 -0.29
C GLU A 132 6.94 0.99 -1.62
N HIS A 133 5.74 1.56 -1.71
CA HIS A 133 5.30 2.29 -2.88
C HIS A 133 5.92 3.69 -3.01
N TYR A 134 6.58 4.18 -1.97
CA TYR A 134 7.17 5.51 -1.94
C TYR A 134 8.69 5.42 -2.00
N ASP A 135 9.30 6.28 -2.80
CA ASP A 135 10.75 6.33 -2.95
C ASP A 135 11.38 6.96 -1.70
N GLY A 136 11.88 6.10 -0.82
CA GLY A 136 12.70 6.48 0.32
C GLY A 136 11.98 6.49 1.68
N PRO A 137 12.76 6.54 2.77
CA PRO A 137 12.21 6.51 4.12
C PRO A 137 11.34 7.74 4.37
N ARG A 138 10.20 7.52 5.03
CA ARG A 138 9.31 8.60 5.44
C ARG A 138 10.10 9.64 6.25
N PRO A 139 10.17 10.91 5.81
CA PRO A 139 10.85 11.93 6.59
C PRO A 139 10.16 12.09 7.95
N ALA A 140 10.96 12.25 9.00
CA ALA A 140 10.44 12.48 10.33
C ALA A 140 9.55 13.73 10.33
N PRO A 141 8.39 13.71 11.02
CA PRO A 141 7.53 14.88 11.09
C PRO A 141 8.29 16.03 11.74
N ASN A 142 8.42 17.15 11.02
CA ASN A 142 9.00 18.36 11.57
C ASN A 142 7.99 19.02 12.53
N ARG A 143 8.22 18.82 13.83
CA ARG A 143 7.45 19.40 14.94
C ARG A 143 8.07 20.68 15.50
N GLY A 144 9.02 21.29 14.78
CA GLY A 144 9.59 22.58 15.16
C GLY A 144 8.56 23.72 15.10
N PRO A 145 8.84 24.85 15.78
CA PRO A 145 7.99 26.02 15.70
C PRO A 145 7.90 26.52 14.25
N ARG A 146 6.71 26.95 13.83
CA ARG A 146 6.46 27.54 12.51
C ARG A 146 6.13 29.04 12.68
N PRO A 147 7.15 29.88 12.95
CA PRO A 147 6.93 31.30 13.23
C PRO A 147 6.39 32.00 11.98
N LYS A 148 5.27 32.71 12.14
CA LYS A 148 4.61 33.48 11.08
C LYS A 148 4.87 34.97 11.24
N THR A 149 4.94 35.47 12.47
CA THR A 149 5.14 36.90 12.74
C THR A 149 6.63 37.25 12.85
N THR A 150 6.97 38.54 12.69
CA THR A 150 8.34 39.02 12.85
C THR A 150 8.87 38.76 14.25
N VAL A 151 8.04 38.96 15.28
CA VAL A 151 8.37 38.74 16.69
C VAL A 151 8.69 37.26 16.94
N GLU A 152 7.87 36.33 16.45
CA GLU A 152 8.11 34.90 16.59
C GLU A 152 9.40 34.45 15.89
N LYS A 153 9.73 35.03 14.72
CA LYS A 153 10.97 34.73 14.00
C LYS A 153 12.18 35.19 14.82
N LEU A 154 12.19 36.46 15.23
CA LEU A 154 13.25 37.02 16.07
C LEU A 154 13.44 36.23 17.37
N PHE A 155 12.35 35.76 17.97
CA PHE A 155 12.43 34.92 19.17
C PHE A 155 12.99 33.53 18.87
N CYS A 156 12.59 32.90 17.77
CA CYS A 156 13.16 31.61 17.35
C CYS A 156 14.66 31.71 16.98
N ASP A 157 15.11 32.89 16.54
CA ASP A 157 16.52 33.16 16.22
C ASP A 157 17.42 33.25 17.46
N LEU A 158 16.84 33.40 18.67
CA LEU A 158 17.60 33.35 19.95
C LEU A 158 18.19 31.96 20.23
N GLY A 159 17.67 30.90 19.58
CA GLY A 159 18.22 29.54 19.67
C GLY A 159 17.21 28.46 20.07
N ALA A 160 17.72 27.25 20.31
CA ALA A 160 16.91 26.05 20.53
C ALA A 160 15.98 26.15 21.76
N ASP A 161 16.43 26.80 22.84
CA ASP A 161 15.63 26.96 24.05
C ASP A 161 14.43 27.89 23.84
N ALA A 162 14.61 28.96 23.06
CA ALA A 162 13.52 29.86 22.69
C ALA A 162 12.51 29.16 21.77
N GLN A 163 12.99 28.33 20.84
CA GLN A 163 12.12 27.48 20.02
C GLN A 163 11.33 26.49 20.88
N ALA A 164 11.96 25.84 21.87
CA ALA A 164 11.29 24.93 22.79
C ALA A 164 10.25 25.63 23.67
N PHE A 165 10.55 26.84 24.16
CA PHE A 165 9.60 27.68 24.91
C PHE A 165 8.37 27.97 24.06
N LEU A 166 8.55 28.39 22.80
CA LEU A 166 7.44 28.76 21.92
C LEU A 166 6.55 27.54 21.61
N VAL A 167 7.15 26.37 21.37
CA VAL A 167 6.40 25.11 21.20
C VAL A 167 5.62 24.74 22.46
N GLY A 168 6.25 24.84 23.65
CA GLY A 168 5.61 24.54 24.93
C GLY A 168 4.46 25.49 25.26
N ALA A 169 4.65 26.79 25.05
CA ALA A 169 3.63 27.81 25.31
C ALA A 169 2.42 27.67 24.36
N ALA A 170 2.67 27.32 23.10
CA ALA A 170 1.60 27.00 22.15
C ALA A 170 0.84 25.73 22.55
N ALA A 171 1.54 24.69 23.02
CA ALA A 171 0.93 23.42 23.43
C ALA A 171 -0.07 23.56 24.60
N ILE A 172 0.19 24.49 25.53
CA ILE A 172 -0.72 24.79 26.65
C ILE A 172 -1.80 25.83 26.31
N GLY A 173 -1.79 26.38 25.09
CA GLY A 173 -2.74 27.39 24.65
C GLY A 173 -2.58 28.75 25.35
N ASN A 174 -1.34 29.20 25.60
CA ASN A 174 -1.09 30.48 26.26
C ASN A 174 -1.62 31.66 25.40
N THR A 175 -2.69 32.30 25.87
CA THR A 175 -3.36 33.41 25.17
C THR A 175 -2.57 34.73 25.23
N ARG A 176 -1.58 34.85 26.12
CA ARG A 176 -0.73 36.04 26.29
C ARG A 176 0.63 35.93 25.58
N LEU A 177 0.85 34.84 24.85
CA LEU A 177 2.14 34.53 24.23
C LEU A 177 2.66 35.69 23.37
N ALA A 178 1.81 36.33 22.58
CA ALA A 178 2.23 37.44 21.71
C ALA A 178 2.88 38.61 22.49
N SER A 179 2.27 39.07 23.57
CA SER A 179 2.83 40.16 24.38
C SER A 179 4.02 39.71 25.22
N GLU A 180 4.04 38.45 25.67
CA GLU A 180 5.19 37.89 26.41
C GLU A 180 6.44 37.80 25.55
N LEU A 181 6.32 37.42 24.28
CA LEU A 181 7.46 37.36 23.36
C LEU A 181 8.10 38.73 23.14
N GLU A 182 7.30 39.79 23.02
CA GLU A 182 7.81 41.17 22.90
C GLU A 182 8.60 41.60 24.14
N ILE A 183 8.08 41.29 25.33
CA ILE A 183 8.75 41.59 26.61
C ILE A 183 10.06 40.81 26.71
N LEU A 184 10.04 39.51 26.41
CA LEU A 184 11.21 38.64 26.52
C LEU A 184 12.32 39.06 25.53
N LEU A 185 11.95 39.45 24.30
CA LEU A 185 12.90 40.00 23.34
C LEU A 185 13.50 41.33 23.81
N ALA A 186 12.70 42.22 24.40
CA ALA A 186 13.19 43.48 24.94
C ALA A 186 14.16 43.30 26.12
N LEU A 187 14.01 42.23 26.90
CA LEU A 187 14.90 41.89 28.01
C LEU A 187 16.24 41.29 27.55
N GLY A 188 16.26 40.54 26.45
CA GLY A 188 17.47 39.92 25.90
C GLY A 188 18.38 40.87 25.10
N MET A 189 17.93 42.09 24.80
CA MET A 189 18.67 43.11 24.03
C MET A 189 19.51 44.05 24.92
N ARG A 190 19.89 43.63 26.13
CA ARG A 190 20.72 44.40 27.08
C ARG A 190 22.03 43.71 27.40
#